data_AF-A0A382CZS1-F1
#
_entry.id   AF-A0A382CZS1-F1
#
_cell.length_a   1.000
_cell.length_b   1.000
_cell.length_c   1.000
_cell.angle_alpha   90.00
_cell.angle_beta   90.00
_cell.angle_gamma   90.00
#
_symmetry.space_group_name_H-M   'P 1'
#
loop_
_entity.id
_entity.type
_entity.pdbx_description
1 polymer ?
#
loop_
_entity_poly.entity_id
_entity_poly.type
_entity_poly.pdbx_seq_one_letter_code
_entity_poly.pdbx_strand_id
1 'polypeptide(L)'
;MFQKITNHFIPNTRESSQNYRNKIGIFQGWISVGINGLLFLVKIIMGIMIGAVSLIADALHTFSDVITSSIIIWGFKQAEKPADVEHPYGHGRA
;
A
#
# COMPACT_ATOMS: atom_id res chain seq x y z
N MET A 1 -3.66 21.75 6.42
CA MET A 1 -4.46 21.36 5.23
C MET A 1 -4.70 19.85 5.16
N PHE A 2 -3.65 19.04 5.28
CA PHE A 2 -3.72 17.56 5.29
C PHE A 2 -4.73 16.98 6.32
N GLN A 3 -4.70 17.46 7.56
CA GLN A 3 -5.63 17.03 8.63
C GLN A 3 -7.12 17.24 8.31
N LYS A 4 -7.47 18.27 7.51
CA LYS A 4 -8.87 18.54 7.14
C LYS A 4 -9.41 17.49 6.16
N ILE A 5 -8.55 16.98 5.27
CA ILE A 5 -8.90 15.95 4.28
C ILE A 5 -9.01 14.60 5.00
N THR A 6 -8.08 14.30 5.89
CA THR A 6 -8.08 13.03 6.64
C THR A 6 -9.31 12.89 7.54
N ASN A 7 -9.69 13.95 8.27
CA ASN A 7 -10.87 13.94 9.15
C ASN A 7 -12.22 13.79 8.42
N HIS A 8 -12.27 14.07 7.11
CA HIS A 8 -13.51 13.92 6.33
C HIS A 8 -13.77 12.46 5.95
N PHE A 9 -12.71 11.70 5.66
CA PHE A 9 -12.82 10.29 5.26
C PHE A 9 -12.70 9.33 6.43
N ILE A 10 -12.00 9.71 7.50
CA ILE A 10 -11.86 8.90 8.70
C ILE A 10 -12.09 9.80 9.92
N PRO A 11 -13.34 9.91 10.40
CA PRO A 11 -13.63 10.66 11.61
C PRO A 11 -12.91 10.00 12.80
N ASN A 12 -12.29 10.81 13.63
CA ASN A 12 -11.55 10.39 14.83
C ASN A 12 -12.55 9.93 15.93
N THR A 13 -13.23 8.80 15.68
CA THR A 13 -14.05 8.10 16.67
C THR A 13 -13.15 7.30 17.60
N ARG A 14 -13.65 6.98 18.80
CA ARG A 14 -12.96 6.25 19.88
C ARG A 14 -12.58 4.79 19.52
N GLU A 15 -12.18 4.50 18.29
CA GLU A 15 -11.59 3.22 17.90
C GLU A 15 -10.15 3.11 18.41
N SER A 16 -9.74 1.88 18.77
CA SER A 16 -8.35 1.55 19.11
C SER A 16 -7.38 2.14 18.07
N SER A 17 -6.34 2.84 18.52
CA SER A 17 -5.31 3.45 17.66
C SER A 17 -4.71 2.47 16.65
N GLN A 18 -4.76 1.17 16.91
CA GLN A 18 -4.31 0.12 15.99
C GLN A 18 -5.26 -0.05 14.78
N ASN A 19 -6.58 -0.03 14.99
CA ASN A 19 -7.56 -0.20 13.92
C ASN A 19 -7.57 1.01 12.97
N TYR A 20 -7.40 2.21 13.52
CA TYR A 20 -7.26 3.44 12.72
C TYR A 20 -6.01 3.41 11.82
N ARG A 21 -4.88 2.93 12.36
CA ARG A 21 -3.63 2.79 11.60
C ARG A 21 -3.73 1.73 10.50
N ASN A 22 -4.38 0.59 10.77
CA ASN A 22 -4.60 -0.45 9.75
C ASN A 22 -5.49 0.05 8.60
N LYS A 23 -6.61 0.71 8.90
CA LYS A 23 -7.49 1.29 7.88
C LYS A 23 -6.75 2.28 6.97
N ILE A 24 -5.90 3.14 7.55
CA ILE A 24 -5.07 4.07 6.77
C ILE A 24 -4.00 3.33 5.96
N GLY A 25 -3.32 2.35 6.56
CA GLY A 25 -2.27 1.58 5.89
C GLY A 25 -2.79 0.80 4.68
N ILE A 26 -3.95 0.15 4.82
CA ILE A 26 -4.62 -0.55 3.73
C ILE A 26 -5.07 0.44 2.64
N PHE A 27 -5.69 1.56 3.01
CA PHE A 27 -6.12 2.58 2.06
C PHE A 27 -4.95 3.18 1.28
N GLN A 28 -3.85 3.52 1.97
CA GLN A 28 -2.62 4.01 1.35
C GLN A 28 -2.02 2.96 0.41
N GLY A 29 -2.01 1.69 0.82
CA GLY A 29 -1.55 0.57 -0.01
C GLY A 29 -2.32 0.48 -1.32
N TRP A 30 -3.66 0.52 -1.28
CA TRP A 30 -4.49 0.45 -2.48
C TRP A 30 -4.26 1.62 -3.44
N ILE A 31 -4.14 2.83 -2.90
CA ILE A 31 -3.79 4.01 -3.72
C ILE A 31 -2.43 3.82 -4.38
N SER A 32 -1.44 3.35 -3.61
CA SER A 32 -0.08 3.13 -4.11
C SER A 32 -0.04 2.09 -5.23
N VAL A 33 -0.70 0.94 -5.04
CA VAL A 33 -0.78 -0.12 -6.07
C VAL A 33 -1.46 0.41 -7.34
N GLY A 34 -2.57 1.14 -7.21
CA GLY A 34 -3.30 1.67 -8.36
C GLY A 34 -2.48 2.70 -9.16
N ILE A 35 -1.92 3.70 -8.48
CA ILE A 35 -1.16 4.79 -9.12
C ILE A 35 0.14 4.26 -9.72
N ASN A 36 0.94 3.52 -8.95
CA ASN A 36 2.21 2.97 -9.44
C ASN A 36 1.98 1.92 -10.53
N GLY A 37 0.92 1.10 -10.43
CA GLY A 37 0.57 0.15 -11.47
C GLY A 37 0.26 0.83 -12.81
N LEU A 38 -0.53 1.91 -12.77
CA LEU A 38 -0.82 2.70 -13.97
C LEU A 38 0.44 3.36 -14.54
N LEU A 39 1.27 3.96 -13.68
CA LEU A 39 2.54 4.58 -14.10
C LEU A 39 3.50 3.56 -14.72
N PHE A 40 3.61 2.37 -14.15
CA PHE A 40 4.40 1.28 -14.70
C PHE A 40 3.97 0.92 -16.12
N LEU A 41 2.66 0.75 -16.35
CA LEU A 41 2.12 0.43 -17.68
C LEU A 41 2.45 1.52 -18.70
N VAL A 42 2.31 2.79 -18.33
CA VAL A 42 2.65 3.91 -19.22
C VAL A 42 4.15 3.92 -19.54
N LYS A 43 5.01 3.81 -18.51
CA LYS A 43 6.46 3.85 -18.68
C LYS A 43 6.98 2.68 -19.49
N ILE A 44 6.47 1.46 -19.28
CA ILE A 44 6.95 0.28 -20.02
C ILE A 44 6.54 0.34 -21.50
N ILE A 45 5.31 0.78 -21.80
CA ILE A 45 4.84 0.95 -23.18
C ILE A 45 5.68 2.03 -23.88
N MET A 46 5.83 3.21 -23.26
CA MET A 46 6.66 4.28 -23.82
C MET A 46 8.14 3.86 -23.94
N GLY A 47 8.68 3.16 -22.95
CA GLY A 47 10.06 2.67 -22.93
C GLY A 47 10.36 1.72 -24.09
N ILE A 48 9.44 0.79 -24.37
CA ILE A 48 9.56 -0.12 -25.52
C ILE A 48 9.41 0.64 -26.84
N MET A 49 8.42 1.54 -26.96
CA MET A 49 8.20 2.32 -28.18
C MET A 49 9.38 3.24 -28.54
N ILE A 50 10.00 3.86 -27.54
CA ILE A 50 11.13 4.79 -27.70
C ILE A 50 12.47 4.03 -27.80
N GLY A 51 12.54 2.78 -27.31
CA GLY A 51 13.78 2.01 -27.21
C GLY A 51 14.72 2.50 -26.10
N ALA A 52 14.18 3.23 -25.11
CA ALA A 52 14.97 3.85 -24.04
C ALA A 52 15.15 2.90 -22.85
N VAL A 53 16.37 2.36 -22.70
CA VAL A 53 16.72 1.47 -21.57
C VAL A 53 16.57 2.17 -20.22
N SER A 54 16.86 3.49 -20.14
CA SER A 54 16.68 4.28 -18.92
C SER A 54 15.21 4.34 -18.48
N LEU A 55 14.28 4.48 -19.42
CA LEU A 55 12.85 4.53 -19.13
C LEU A 55 12.29 3.16 -18.73
N ILE A 56 12.83 2.08 -19.32
CA ILE A 56 12.51 0.70 -18.91
C ILE A 56 13.02 0.44 -17.49
N ALA A 57 14.23 0.89 -17.13
CA ALA A 57 14.75 0.77 -15.78
C ALA A 57 13.89 1.52 -14.75
N ASP A 58 13.43 2.72 -15.11
CA ASP A 58 12.50 3.50 -14.28
C ASP A 58 11.13 2.83 -14.16
N ALA A 59 10.65 2.15 -15.20
CA ALA A 59 9.46 1.31 -15.13
C ALA A 59 9.65 0.15 -14.12
N LEU A 60 10.79 -0.55 -14.15
CA LEU A 60 11.08 -1.64 -13.21
C LEU A 60 11.15 -1.16 -11.75
N HIS A 61 11.64 0.06 -11.51
CA HIS A 61 11.59 0.66 -10.19
C HIS A 61 10.15 0.85 -9.72
N THR A 62 9.30 1.48 -10.55
CA THR A 62 7.87 1.65 -10.24
C THR A 62 7.13 0.32 -10.05
N PHE A 63 7.53 -0.73 -10.77
CA PHE A 63 7.01 -2.08 -10.56
C PHE A 63 7.37 -2.66 -9.18
N SER A 64 8.59 -2.41 -8.70
CA SER A 64 9.03 -2.82 -7.37
C SER A 64 8.21 -2.14 -6.26
N ASP A 65 7.79 -0.89 -6.47
CA ASP A 65 6.90 -0.18 -5.55
C ASP A 65 5.49 -0.81 -5.49
N VAL A 66 4.98 -1.29 -6.64
CA VAL A 66 3.71 -2.03 -6.69
C VAL A 66 3.80 -3.33 -5.90
N ILE A 67 4.89 -4.09 -6.07
CA ILE A 67 5.12 -5.32 -5.29
C ILE A 67 5.19 -5.01 -3.80
N THR A 68 5.99 -4.02 -3.42
CA THR A 68 6.15 -3.61 -2.01
C THR A 68 4.81 -3.21 -1.40
N SER A 69 4.02 -2.41 -2.12
CA SER A 69 2.69 -1.99 -1.67
C SER A 69 1.72 -3.16 -1.56
N SER A 70 1.81 -4.14 -2.45
CA SER A 70 1.00 -5.37 -2.39
C SER A 70 1.36 -6.23 -1.19
N ILE A 71 2.66 -6.37 -0.88
CA ILE A 71 3.15 -7.06 0.32
C ILE A 71 2.67 -6.35 1.57
N ILE A 72 2.69 -5.01 1.61
CA ILE A 72 2.19 -4.23 2.74
C ILE A 72 0.69 -4.49 2.97
N ILE A 73 -0.14 -4.45 1.92
CA ILE A 73 -1.58 -4.77 2.02
C ILE A 73 -1.78 -6.19 2.57
N TRP A 74 -1.00 -7.15 2.06
CA TRP A 74 -1.05 -8.53 2.52
C TRP A 74 -0.60 -8.66 3.99
N GLY A 75 0.44 -7.94 4.40
CA GLY A 75 0.93 -7.87 5.77
C GLY A 75 -0.11 -7.30 6.72
N PHE A 76 -0.79 -6.21 6.34
CA PHE A 76 -1.91 -5.67 7.11
C PHE A 76 -3.08 -6.67 7.23
N LYS A 77 -3.41 -7.38 6.14
CA LYS A 77 -4.44 -8.42 6.15
C LYS A 77 -4.07 -9.61 7.04
N GLN A 78 -2.79 -9.96 7.12
CA GLN A 78 -2.27 -10.99 8.00
C GLN A 78 -2.22 -10.51 9.47
N ALA A 79 -1.88 -9.24 9.70
CA ALA A 79 -1.88 -8.60 11.02
C ALA A 79 -3.29 -8.44 11.61
N GLU A 80 -4.32 -8.41 10.77
CA GLU A 80 -5.74 -8.42 11.16
C GLU A 80 -6.29 -9.81 11.50
N LYS A 81 -5.51 -10.90 11.33
CA LYS A 81 -5.97 -12.23 11.75
C LYS A 81 -6.18 -12.29 13.27
N PRO A 82 -7.30 -12.87 13.74
CA PRO A 82 -7.58 -13.01 15.16
C PRO A 82 -6.51 -13.86 15.84
N ALA A 83 -6.29 -13.61 17.13
CA ALA A 83 -5.32 -14.36 17.93
C ALA A 83 -5.62 -15.88 17.86
N ASP A 84 -4.62 -16.65 17.46
CA ASP A 84 -4.65 -18.10 17.46
C ASP A 84 -3.89 -18.67 18.66
N VAL A 85 -3.98 -19.98 18.86
CA VAL A 85 -3.38 -20.68 20.00
C VAL A 85 -1.85 -20.55 20.00
N GLU A 86 -1.24 -20.32 18.83
CA GLU A 86 0.20 -20.13 18.66
C GLU A 86 0.66 -18.68 18.90
N HIS A 87 -0.23 -17.68 18.78
CA HIS A 87 0.06 -16.26 19.02
C HIS A 87 -0.94 -15.65 20.04
N PRO A 88 -0.73 -15.88 21.36
CA PRO A 88 -1.62 -15.42 22.42
C PRO A 88 -1.73 -13.88 22.56
N TYR A 89 -0.82 -13.12 21.94
CA TYR A 89 -0.86 -11.65 21.88
C TYR A 89 -1.39 -11.08 20.54
N GLY A 90 -1.76 -11.96 19.58
CA GLY A 90 -2.24 -11.60 18.25
C GLY A 90 -1.13 -11.30 17.23
N HIS A 91 -1.48 -11.32 15.95
CA HIS A 91 -0.57 -11.12 14.81
C HIS A 91 -0.28 -9.63 14.50
N GLY A 92 -0.85 -8.71 15.28
CA GLY A 92 -0.78 -7.27 15.02
C GLY A 92 0.59 -6.61 15.24
N ARG A 93 1.60 -7.37 15.67
CA ARG A 93 2.98 -6.93 15.93
C ARG A 93 3.99 -8.00 15.48
N ALA A 94 4.11 -8.22 14.18
CA ALA A 94 5.32 -8.77 13.57
C ALA A 94 5.87 -7.74 12.58
#